data_AF-A0A317G5B6-F1
#
_entry.id   AF-A0A317G5B6-F1
#
_cell.length_a   1.000
_cell.length_b   1.000
_cell.length_c   1.000
_cell.angle_alpha   90.00
_cell.angle_beta   90.00
_cell.angle_gamma   90.00
#
_symmetry.space_group_name_H-M   'P 1'
#
loop_
_entity.id
_entity.type
_entity.pdbx_description
1 polymer ?
#
loop_
_entity_poly.entity_id
_entity_poly.type
_entity_poly.pdbx_seq_one_letter_code
_entity_poly.pdbx_strand_id
1 'polypeptide(L)'
;MDKYRSLIEFIKKEYGVAYYEEESTINTLNDFDISITSSKNKKSIAKYFEIKEKKDDKQWSFIVCPSSYLYATNFKKYREQLLEDNNITGIFTLKNIFFKYSTIPIAVLILGNKTDDVWLTSAASIDDIIALMSDLQNYSRPVFRTKVLDASNFTPEFYNIAIKKVVDELDKVDTKALQDIADIIGGRTAKPYQIVENGIPYLRGRNLQNGKITAVNDYISEEYVEEFADVLLEEGDIILQKHFGYHKIAKVTSNDLPAIASGGLIIIRTFGVAEDYLFTYLTSETGNTIFRNQLHRIEHGTVVRSICLSDLRSIRVPVFDKATMDSISRIDEVGIDKLSSVVSKLDFTSKQSFNADRQRSHISNTITSLIKSGWNDRDVIKDAEVSKDGARKMIADLLLMDNDNPLAIIEVKDHLLSVKPNWMFQIKELMEKGKYNIPIAILALNNYYEIHYQDKVFKQIEPPTKDFLRLIISGKEEY
;
A
#
# COMPACT_ATOMS: atom_id res chain seq x y z
N MET A 1 38.20 24.39 9.12
CA MET A 1 36.86 24.07 9.64
C MET A 1 36.00 25.33 9.70
N ASP A 2 36.43 26.39 10.39
CA ASP A 2 35.62 27.60 10.58
C ASP A 2 35.20 28.32 9.28
N LYS A 3 36.10 28.43 8.28
CA LYS A 3 35.76 29.05 6.99
C LYS A 3 34.61 28.35 6.25
N TYR A 4 34.57 27.01 6.26
CA TYR A 4 33.51 26.22 5.63
C TYR A 4 32.20 26.32 6.39
N ARG A 5 32.26 26.40 7.73
CA ARG A 5 31.09 26.65 8.56
C ARG A 5 30.46 28.02 8.26
N SER A 6 31.26 29.06 8.10
CA SER A 6 30.78 30.40 7.67
C SER A 6 30.16 30.37 6.29
N LEU A 7 30.75 29.63 5.35
CA LEU A 7 30.21 29.47 4.00
C LEU A 7 28.84 28.76 4.00
N ILE A 8 28.70 27.69 4.78
CA ILE A 8 27.47 26.94 4.90
C ILE A 8 26.35 27.79 5.53
N GLU A 9 26.65 28.59 6.56
CA GLU A 9 25.69 29.54 7.14
C GLU A 9 25.30 30.65 6.15
N PHE A 10 26.22 31.11 5.30
CA PHE A 10 25.91 32.03 4.22
C PHE A 10 24.93 31.42 3.20
N ILE A 11 25.21 30.22 2.67
CA ILE A 11 24.32 29.51 1.74
C ILE A 11 22.93 29.31 2.36
N LYS A 12 22.90 28.96 3.65
CA LYS A 12 21.66 28.77 4.40
C LYS A 12 20.84 30.06 4.49
N LYS A 13 21.49 31.20 4.74
CA LYS A 13 20.84 32.51 4.75
C LYS A 13 20.32 32.87 3.37
N GLU A 14 21.16 32.76 2.34
CA GLU A 14 20.82 33.13 0.96
C GLU A 14 19.67 32.28 0.41
N TYR A 15 19.64 30.98 0.67
CA TYR A 15 18.52 30.14 0.24
C TYR A 15 17.19 30.55 0.88
N GLY A 16 17.22 31.04 2.13
CA GLY A 16 16.04 31.55 2.84
C GLY A 16 15.49 32.88 2.31
N VAL A 17 16.25 33.61 1.49
CA VAL A 17 15.79 34.85 0.86
C VAL A 17 15.03 34.52 -0.43
N ALA A 18 13.75 34.90 -0.48
CA ALA A 18 12.93 34.76 -1.68
C ALA A 18 13.28 35.86 -2.69
N TYR A 19 13.91 35.49 -3.81
CA TYR A 19 14.06 36.36 -4.96
C TYR A 19 12.95 36.06 -5.97
N TYR A 20 12.37 37.11 -6.55
CA TYR A 20 11.14 37.00 -7.35
C TYR A 20 11.39 36.77 -8.84
N GLU A 21 12.65 36.84 -9.32
CA GLU A 21 13.05 36.73 -10.73
C GLU A 21 14.33 35.88 -10.90
N GLU A 22 14.66 35.49 -12.16
CA GLU A 22 15.96 34.88 -12.48
C GLU A 22 17.05 35.95 -12.36
N GLU A 23 17.70 36.00 -11.21
CA GLU A 23 18.79 36.92 -10.94
C GLU A 23 20.09 36.13 -10.68
N SER A 24 21.17 36.57 -11.33
CA SER A 24 22.53 36.17 -11.00
C SER A 24 23.13 37.18 -10.03
N THR A 25 23.61 36.73 -8.87
CA THR A 25 24.30 37.59 -7.90
C THR A 25 25.69 37.05 -7.60
N ILE A 26 26.66 37.96 -7.51
CA ILE A 26 28.03 37.63 -7.11
C ILE A 26 28.25 38.19 -5.71
N ASN A 27 28.60 37.32 -4.78
CA ASN A 27 28.89 37.64 -3.39
C ASN A 27 30.32 37.24 -3.04
N THR A 28 30.97 38.02 -2.18
CA THR A 28 32.29 37.70 -1.64
C THR A 28 32.18 37.43 -0.15
N LEU A 29 32.63 36.27 0.31
CA LEU A 29 32.65 35.89 1.71
C LEU A 29 34.05 35.45 2.13
N ASN A 30 34.79 36.33 2.82
CA ASN A 30 36.15 36.08 3.29
C ASN A 30 37.04 35.43 2.19
N ASP A 31 37.28 34.12 2.30
CA ASP A 31 38.12 33.30 1.43
C ASP A 31 37.40 32.78 0.15
N PHE A 32 36.12 33.12 -0.09
CA PHE A 32 35.31 32.59 -1.18
C PHE A 32 34.71 33.68 -2.08
N ASP A 33 34.66 33.39 -3.38
CA ASP A 33 33.83 34.08 -4.38
C ASP A 33 32.65 33.17 -4.72
N ILE A 34 31.44 33.70 -4.65
CA ILE A 34 30.20 32.92 -4.74
C ILE A 34 29.29 33.53 -5.80
N SER A 35 29.04 32.78 -6.87
CA SER A 35 28.01 33.09 -7.86
C SER A 35 26.75 32.31 -7.52
N ILE A 36 25.61 33.00 -7.49
CA ILE A 36 24.30 32.41 -7.22
C ILE A 36 23.40 32.71 -8.40
N THR A 37 22.90 31.67 -9.07
CA THR A 37 21.89 31.79 -10.11
C THR A 37 20.60 31.14 -9.62
N SER A 38 19.52 31.91 -9.56
CA SER A 38 18.21 31.37 -9.18
C SER A 38 17.42 31.02 -10.44
N SER A 39 16.90 29.80 -10.55
CA SER A 39 15.91 29.47 -11.58
C SER A 39 14.54 29.34 -10.94
N LYS A 40 13.58 30.09 -11.47
CA LYS A 40 12.21 30.10 -10.98
C LYS A 40 11.31 29.37 -11.96
N ASN A 41 10.71 28.29 -11.48
CA ASN A 41 9.52 27.73 -12.10
C ASN A 41 8.31 27.92 -11.17
N LYS A 42 7.09 27.95 -11.71
CA LYS A 42 5.82 28.29 -11.01
C LYS A 42 5.53 27.48 -9.72
N LYS A 43 6.35 26.49 -9.34
CA LYS A 43 6.10 25.53 -8.25
C LYS A 43 7.27 25.26 -7.28
N SER A 44 8.50 25.74 -7.51
CA SER A 44 9.62 25.64 -6.54
C SER A 44 10.83 26.51 -6.91
N ILE A 45 11.62 26.92 -5.91
CA ILE A 45 12.89 27.65 -6.08
C ILE A 45 14.05 26.65 -6.03
N ALA A 46 14.78 26.47 -7.12
CA ALA A 46 16.10 25.83 -7.11
C ALA A 46 17.17 26.92 -7.27
N LYS A 47 18.22 26.88 -6.44
CA LYS A 47 19.33 27.83 -6.51
C LYS A 47 20.61 27.09 -6.87
N TYR A 48 21.26 27.56 -7.92
CA TYR A 48 22.56 27.10 -8.38
C TYR A 48 23.63 27.96 -7.72
N PHE A 49 24.60 27.32 -7.11
CA PHE A 49 25.74 27.96 -6.48
C PHE A 49 27.01 27.49 -7.17
N GLU A 50 27.85 28.44 -7.56
CA GLU A 50 29.23 28.19 -7.94
C GLU A 50 30.13 28.93 -6.95
N ILE A 51 31.00 28.19 -6.29
CA ILE A 51 31.87 28.70 -5.22
C ILE A 51 33.30 28.46 -5.62
N LYS A 52 34.09 29.53 -5.65
CA LYS A 52 35.53 29.50 -5.88
C LYS A 52 36.28 29.92 -4.62
N GLU A 53 37.20 29.10 -4.15
CA GLU A 53 38.10 29.42 -3.06
C GLU A 53 39.31 30.22 -3.56
N LYS A 54 39.58 31.36 -2.93
CA LYS A 54 40.61 32.32 -3.36
C LYS A 54 42.04 31.83 -3.23
N LYS A 55 42.31 30.92 -2.27
CA LYS A 55 43.68 30.49 -1.92
C LYS A 55 44.11 29.19 -2.57
N ASP A 56 43.21 28.22 -2.66
CA ASP A 56 43.52 26.85 -3.11
C ASP A 56 42.98 26.55 -4.53
N ASP A 57 42.41 27.55 -5.21
CA ASP A 57 41.75 27.46 -6.54
C ASP A 57 40.69 26.35 -6.65
N LYS A 58 40.13 25.93 -5.50
CA LYS A 58 39.08 24.92 -5.44
C LYS A 58 37.77 25.54 -5.89
N GLN A 59 37.02 24.78 -6.69
CA GLN A 59 35.70 25.17 -7.16
C GLN A 59 34.66 24.10 -6.81
N TRP A 60 33.50 24.54 -6.33
CA TRP A 60 32.36 23.68 -6.07
C TRP A 60 31.14 24.23 -6.80
N SER A 61 30.41 23.35 -7.47
CA SER A 61 29.13 23.67 -8.08
C SER A 61 28.05 22.80 -7.45
N PHE A 62 26.96 23.39 -6.97
CA PHE A 62 25.87 22.64 -6.36
C PHE A 62 24.53 23.31 -6.55
N ILE A 63 23.48 22.49 -6.55
CA ILE A 63 22.08 22.90 -6.63
C ILE A 63 21.46 22.67 -5.27
N VAL A 64 20.87 23.71 -4.69
CA VAL A 64 20.04 23.60 -3.49
C VAL A 64 18.58 23.72 -3.90
N CYS A 65 17.77 22.74 -3.53
CA CYS A 65 16.36 22.68 -3.92
C CYS A 65 15.50 22.01 -2.83
N PRO A 66 14.16 22.13 -2.89
CA PRO A 66 13.29 21.33 -2.04
C PRO A 66 13.50 19.83 -2.30
N SER A 67 13.43 18.98 -1.27
CA SER A 67 13.59 17.54 -1.43
C SER A 67 12.56 16.91 -2.36
N SER A 68 11.37 17.52 -2.51
CA SER A 68 10.35 17.08 -3.48
C SER A 68 10.83 17.12 -4.92
N TYR A 69 11.83 17.96 -5.23
CA TYR A 69 12.48 18.00 -6.54
C TYR A 69 13.14 16.66 -6.91
N LEU A 70 13.53 15.85 -5.92
CA LEU A 70 14.18 14.56 -6.13
C LEU A 70 13.21 13.47 -6.62
N TYR A 71 11.93 13.53 -6.27
CA TYR A 71 11.00 12.41 -6.49
C TYR A 71 9.67 12.79 -7.14
N ALA A 72 9.15 14.00 -6.92
CA ALA A 72 7.79 14.33 -7.36
C ALA A 72 7.68 14.35 -8.89
N THR A 73 6.58 13.80 -9.42
CA THR A 73 6.35 13.56 -10.85
C THR A 73 6.37 14.84 -11.68
N ASN A 74 5.89 15.95 -11.12
CA ASN A 74 5.89 17.26 -11.78
C ASN A 74 7.30 17.83 -12.00
N PHE A 75 8.33 17.29 -11.33
CA PHE A 75 9.74 17.66 -11.53
C PHE A 75 10.51 16.66 -12.39
N LYS A 76 9.87 15.58 -12.89
CA LYS A 76 10.56 14.53 -13.67
C LYS A 76 11.28 15.08 -14.90
N LYS A 77 10.59 15.89 -15.72
CA LYS A 77 11.20 16.51 -16.93
C LYS A 77 12.44 17.37 -16.60
N TYR A 78 12.44 18.01 -15.43
CA TYR A 78 13.59 18.79 -14.99
C TYR A 78 14.76 17.91 -14.55
N ARG A 79 14.47 16.77 -13.92
CA ARG A 79 15.50 15.78 -13.60
C ARG A 79 16.09 15.16 -14.86
N GLU A 80 15.26 14.87 -15.87
CA GLU A 80 15.70 14.41 -17.19
C GLU A 80 16.66 15.42 -17.83
N GLN A 81 16.24 16.68 -17.93
CA GLN A 81 17.09 17.76 -18.44
C GLN A 81 18.37 17.95 -17.62
N LEU A 82 18.29 17.87 -16.29
CA LEU A 82 19.46 18.03 -15.43
C LEU A 82 20.54 16.97 -15.68
N LEU A 83 20.13 15.72 -15.97
CA LEU A 83 21.05 14.63 -16.32
C LEU A 83 21.65 14.79 -17.72
N GLU A 84 20.98 15.49 -18.63
CA GLU A 84 21.49 15.81 -19.96
C GLU A 84 22.52 16.95 -19.90
N ASP A 85 22.20 18.01 -19.14
CA ASP A 85 22.96 19.25 -19.11
C ASP A 85 24.15 19.20 -18.12
N ASN A 86 24.12 18.32 -17.12
CA ASN A 86 25.07 18.34 -16.01
C ASN A 86 25.55 16.94 -15.58
N ASN A 87 26.77 16.88 -15.06
CA ASN A 87 27.31 15.70 -14.40
C ASN A 87 27.10 15.81 -12.89
N ILE A 88 26.11 15.10 -12.36
CA ILE A 88 25.87 15.00 -10.92
C ILE A 88 26.83 13.97 -10.33
N THR A 89 27.63 14.37 -9.34
CA THR A 89 28.62 13.50 -8.68
C THR A 89 28.17 13.05 -7.29
N GLY A 90 27.27 13.81 -6.65
CA GLY A 90 26.76 13.49 -5.32
C GLY A 90 25.39 14.11 -5.05
N ILE A 91 24.59 13.47 -4.21
CA ILE A 91 23.29 13.99 -3.77
C ILE A 91 23.16 13.77 -2.26
N PHE A 92 22.74 14.79 -1.51
CA PHE A 92 22.37 14.56 -0.12
C PHE A 92 21.13 15.32 0.31
N THR A 93 20.31 14.69 1.15
CA THR A 93 19.14 15.30 1.77
C THR A 93 19.49 15.89 3.13
N LEU A 94 18.93 17.04 3.47
CA LEU A 94 19.10 17.68 4.77
C LEU A 94 17.89 17.35 5.66
N LYS A 95 18.14 16.76 6.83
CA LYS A 95 17.08 16.58 7.84
C LYS A 95 16.62 17.96 8.36
N ASN A 96 15.32 18.11 8.64
CA ASN A 96 14.60 19.39 8.84
C ASN A 96 15.14 20.35 9.92
N ILE A 97 16.17 19.97 10.65
CA ILE A 97 16.78 20.79 11.72
C ILE A 97 17.72 21.86 11.12
N PHE A 98 18.06 21.77 9.83
CA PHE A 98 19.09 22.63 9.24
C PHE A 98 18.66 24.09 9.04
N PHE A 99 17.42 24.35 8.62
CA PHE A 99 16.89 25.68 8.38
C PHE A 99 15.86 26.04 9.47
N LYS A 100 16.27 26.86 10.44
CA LYS A 100 15.42 27.29 11.58
C LYS A 100 14.08 27.94 11.18
N TYR A 101 13.91 28.34 9.92
CA TYR A 101 12.76 29.11 9.43
C TYR A 101 12.05 28.48 8.21
N SER A 102 12.48 27.30 7.74
CA SER A 102 11.84 26.61 6.62
C SER A 102 11.29 25.26 7.09
N THR A 103 9.98 25.08 7.00
CA THR A 103 9.31 23.78 7.14
C THR A 103 9.52 22.89 5.91
N ILE A 104 10.06 23.46 4.82
CA ILE A 104 10.28 22.76 3.56
C ILE A 104 11.64 22.06 3.62
N PRO A 105 11.69 20.76 3.28
CA PRO A 105 12.88 19.95 3.41
C PRO A 105 13.76 20.18 2.20
N ILE A 106 15.08 20.11 2.37
CA ILE A 106 16.02 20.55 1.33
C ILE A 106 16.95 19.41 0.92
N ALA A 107 17.31 19.40 -0.35
CA ALA A 107 18.33 18.54 -0.93
C ALA A 107 19.41 19.39 -1.59
N VAL A 108 20.61 18.82 -1.66
CA VAL A 108 21.75 19.38 -2.35
C VAL A 108 22.24 18.38 -3.38
N LEU A 109 22.38 18.81 -4.63
CA LEU A 109 22.99 18.05 -5.72
C LEU A 109 24.34 18.68 -6.02
N ILE A 110 25.39 17.89 -6.06
CA ILE A 110 26.75 18.33 -6.36
C ILE A 110 27.02 18.06 -7.83
N LEU A 111 27.46 19.11 -8.52
CA LEU A 111 27.84 19.08 -9.92
C LEU A 111 29.37 19.06 -10.01
N GLY A 112 29.92 18.32 -10.96
CA GLY A 112 31.36 18.25 -11.15
C GLY A 112 31.76 17.55 -12.43
N ASN A 113 33.00 17.05 -12.47
CA ASN A 113 33.44 16.21 -13.57
C ASN A 113 32.77 14.84 -13.49
N LYS A 114 32.64 14.17 -14.64
CA LYS A 114 32.06 12.83 -14.72
C LYS A 114 32.86 11.85 -13.84
N THR A 115 32.15 11.17 -12.96
CA THR A 115 32.69 10.13 -12.06
C THR A 115 32.18 8.74 -12.47
N ASP A 116 32.81 7.68 -11.95
CA ASP A 116 32.39 6.29 -12.20
C ASP A 116 31.04 5.95 -11.55
N ASP A 117 30.75 6.59 -10.42
CA ASP A 117 29.49 6.48 -9.70
C ASP A 117 29.08 7.82 -9.08
N VAL A 118 27.78 7.89 -8.75
CA VAL A 118 27.17 8.98 -8.00
C VAL A 118 26.92 8.47 -6.60
N TRP A 119 27.34 9.23 -5.59
CA TRP A 119 27.07 8.91 -4.19
C TRP A 119 25.82 9.63 -3.68
N LEU A 120 25.05 8.98 -2.81
CA LEU A 120 23.82 9.53 -2.24
C LEU A 120 23.73 9.28 -0.74
N THR A 121 23.38 10.29 0.06
CA THR A 121 23.24 10.13 1.51
C THR A 121 22.32 11.19 2.16
N SER A 122 22.26 11.24 3.49
CA SER A 122 21.56 12.28 4.23
C SER A 122 22.53 12.95 5.20
N ALA A 123 22.38 14.25 5.43
CA ALA A 123 23.09 15.01 6.46
C ALA A 123 22.11 15.59 7.48
N ALA A 124 22.51 15.64 8.75
CA ALA A 124 21.68 16.15 9.83
C ALA A 124 22.27 17.39 10.53
N SER A 125 23.52 17.75 10.25
CA SER A 125 24.23 18.86 10.89
C SER A 125 25.16 19.57 9.90
N ILE A 126 25.68 20.73 10.28
CA ILE A 126 26.73 21.41 9.50
C ILE A 126 28.00 20.58 9.46
N ASP A 127 28.34 19.91 10.57
CA ASP A 127 29.52 19.05 10.64
C ASP A 127 29.38 17.84 9.69
N ASP A 128 28.17 17.30 9.53
CA ASP A 128 27.89 16.27 8.53
C ASP A 128 28.21 16.77 7.11
N ILE A 129 27.78 18.01 6.77
CA ILE A 129 28.05 18.59 5.44
C ILE A 129 29.54 18.85 5.24
N ILE A 130 30.23 19.36 6.26
CA ILE A 130 31.69 19.58 6.19
C ILE A 130 32.41 18.26 5.97
N ALA A 131 32.01 17.20 6.68
CA ALA A 131 32.57 15.86 6.50
C ALA A 131 32.31 15.34 5.07
N LEU A 132 31.09 15.46 4.55
CA LEU A 132 30.76 15.07 3.17
C LEU A 132 31.62 15.79 2.12
N MET A 133 31.89 17.07 2.33
CA MET A 133 32.69 17.88 1.41
C MET A 133 34.21 17.65 1.55
N SER A 134 34.67 17.10 2.67
CA SER A 134 36.10 16.98 2.99
C SER A 134 36.62 15.55 2.86
N ASP A 135 35.88 14.59 3.41
CA ASP A 135 36.25 13.17 3.43
C ASP A 135 35.00 12.29 3.52
N LEU A 136 34.50 11.89 2.34
CA LEU A 136 33.34 11.00 2.23
C LEU A 136 33.62 9.59 2.77
N GLN A 137 34.88 9.13 2.81
CA GLN A 137 35.20 7.75 3.21
C GLN A 137 34.95 7.53 4.71
N ASN A 138 35.21 8.55 5.52
CA ASN A 138 35.01 8.52 6.97
C ASN A 138 33.64 9.07 7.40
N TYR A 139 32.70 9.22 6.47
CA TYR A 139 31.36 9.69 6.79
C TYR A 139 30.57 8.63 7.56
N SER A 140 29.99 9.03 8.69
CA SER A 140 29.40 8.10 9.67
C SER A 140 28.03 7.53 9.29
N ARG A 141 27.37 8.10 8.27
CA ARG A 141 26.04 7.67 7.83
C ARG A 141 26.12 6.82 6.55
N PRO A 142 25.09 6.01 6.25
CA PRO A 142 25.06 5.23 5.02
C PRO A 142 25.24 6.10 3.77
N VAL A 143 26.22 5.76 2.95
CA VAL A 143 26.44 6.35 1.63
C VAL A 143 26.09 5.31 0.59
N PHE A 144 25.05 5.58 -0.20
CA PHE A 144 24.63 4.75 -1.32
C PHE A 144 25.37 5.18 -2.58
N ARG A 145 25.53 4.28 -3.54
CA ARG A 145 26.25 4.54 -4.79
C ARG A 145 25.50 3.93 -5.97
N THR A 146 25.47 4.66 -7.08
CA THR A 146 24.89 4.16 -8.34
C THR A 146 25.74 4.61 -9.54
N LYS A 147 25.84 3.76 -10.57
CA LYS A 147 26.48 4.13 -11.84
C LYS A 147 25.58 5.01 -12.71
N VAL A 148 24.26 4.89 -12.54
CA VAL A 148 23.25 5.59 -13.35
C VAL A 148 22.16 6.11 -12.42
N LEU A 149 21.90 7.42 -12.50
CA LEU A 149 20.76 8.04 -11.84
C LEU A 149 19.49 7.82 -12.67
N ASP A 150 18.42 7.43 -12.00
CA ASP A 150 17.08 7.29 -12.54
C ASP A 150 16.31 8.60 -12.35
N ALA A 151 15.94 9.25 -13.46
CA ALA A 151 15.19 10.51 -13.44
C ALA A 151 13.80 10.39 -12.78
N SER A 152 13.29 9.19 -12.53
CA SER A 152 12.09 9.00 -11.72
C SER A 152 12.33 9.36 -10.26
N ASN A 153 13.51 9.09 -9.69
CA ASN A 153 13.81 9.33 -8.28
C ASN A 153 15.31 9.48 -7.98
N PHE A 154 15.69 10.60 -7.38
CA PHE A 154 17.05 10.92 -6.93
C PHE A 154 17.25 10.77 -5.40
N THR A 155 16.30 10.20 -4.66
CA THR A 155 16.48 10.06 -3.21
C THR A 155 17.53 9.01 -2.87
N PRO A 156 18.36 9.22 -1.84
CA PRO A 156 19.34 8.23 -1.38
C PRO A 156 18.73 6.85 -1.13
N GLU A 157 17.55 6.81 -0.53
CA GLU A 157 16.82 5.58 -0.19
C GLU A 157 16.44 4.74 -1.42
N PHE A 158 16.21 5.38 -2.57
CA PHE A 158 15.92 4.67 -3.82
C PHE A 158 17.10 3.81 -4.29
N TYR A 159 18.34 4.23 -4.01
CA TYR A 159 19.57 3.55 -4.42
C TYR A 159 20.19 2.66 -3.34
N ASN A 160 19.46 2.40 -2.26
CA ASN A 160 19.91 1.50 -1.24
C ASN A 160 20.05 0.07 -1.80
N ILE A 161 21.28 -0.43 -1.89
CA ILE A 161 21.60 -1.76 -2.44
C ILE A 161 20.90 -2.88 -1.66
N ALA A 162 20.70 -2.74 -0.34
CA ALA A 162 19.95 -3.72 0.44
C ALA A 162 18.47 -3.76 0.02
N ILE A 163 17.88 -2.61 -0.29
CA ILE A 163 16.52 -2.50 -0.82
C ILE A 163 16.47 -3.05 -2.26
N LYS A 164 17.48 -2.76 -3.09
CA LYS A 164 17.59 -3.33 -4.44
C LYS A 164 17.67 -4.85 -4.40
N LYS A 165 18.49 -5.44 -3.52
CA LYS A 165 18.54 -6.90 -3.31
C LYS A 165 17.18 -7.47 -2.93
N VAL A 166 16.45 -6.80 -2.03
CA VAL A 166 15.08 -7.22 -1.68
C VAL A 166 14.15 -7.20 -2.89
N VAL A 167 14.25 -6.18 -3.75
CA VAL A 167 13.48 -6.12 -5.01
C VAL A 167 13.92 -7.22 -5.99
N ASP A 168 15.22 -7.45 -6.14
CA ASP A 168 15.77 -8.51 -6.99
C ASP A 168 15.33 -9.90 -6.51
N GLU A 169 15.19 -10.13 -5.20
CA GLU A 169 14.61 -11.38 -4.66
C GLU A 169 13.09 -11.44 -4.85
N LEU A 170 12.37 -10.32 -4.69
CA LEU A 170 10.93 -10.25 -5.00
C LEU A 170 10.63 -10.50 -6.48
N ASP A 171 11.54 -10.15 -7.38
CA ASP A 171 11.43 -10.44 -8.83
C ASP A 171 11.55 -11.92 -9.17
N LYS A 172 12.10 -12.74 -8.26
CA LYS A 172 12.23 -14.19 -8.44
C LYS A 172 11.00 -14.96 -7.94
N VAL A 173 10.09 -14.30 -7.22
CA VAL A 173 8.91 -14.92 -6.60
C VAL A 173 7.65 -14.32 -7.23
N ASP A 174 6.57 -15.10 -7.33
CA ASP A 174 5.29 -14.54 -7.76
C ASP A 174 4.79 -13.57 -6.69
N THR A 175 4.54 -12.34 -7.11
CA THR A 175 4.09 -11.28 -6.22
C THR A 175 2.85 -10.64 -6.80
N LYS A 176 1.87 -10.38 -5.94
CA LYS A 176 0.73 -9.54 -6.29
C LYS A 176 0.92 -8.14 -5.71
N ALA A 177 0.34 -7.13 -6.36
CA ALA A 177 0.21 -5.85 -5.71
C ALA A 177 -0.75 -6.02 -4.53
N LEU A 178 -0.55 -5.27 -3.45
CA LEU A 178 -1.37 -5.38 -2.26
C LEU A 178 -2.85 -5.12 -2.57
N GLN A 179 -3.14 -4.19 -3.50
CA GLN A 179 -4.49 -3.93 -3.99
C GLN A 179 -5.15 -5.11 -4.73
N ASP A 180 -4.37 -6.11 -5.16
CA ASP A 180 -4.89 -7.29 -5.87
C ASP A 180 -5.28 -8.41 -4.90
N ILE A 181 -5.00 -8.25 -3.61
CA ILE A 181 -5.25 -9.23 -2.52
C ILE A 181 -5.84 -8.60 -1.26
N ALA A 182 -6.07 -7.29 -1.24
CA ALA A 182 -6.65 -6.59 -0.12
C ALA A 182 -7.22 -5.23 -0.53
N ASP A 183 -8.33 -4.84 0.08
CA ASP A 183 -8.87 -3.49 0.01
C ASP A 183 -8.08 -2.58 0.94
N ILE A 184 -7.73 -1.40 0.42
CA ILE A 184 -6.92 -0.41 1.11
C ILE A 184 -7.77 0.83 1.37
N ILE A 185 -8.32 0.89 2.60
CA ILE A 185 -9.31 1.88 3.00
C ILE A 185 -8.64 2.87 3.97
N GLY A 186 -8.79 4.16 3.70
CA GLY A 186 -8.30 5.19 4.61
C GLY A 186 -9.29 5.42 5.74
N GLY A 187 -8.82 5.45 6.98
CA GLY A 187 -9.67 5.83 8.11
C GLY A 187 -10.18 7.27 8.00
N ARG A 188 -11.11 7.64 8.90
CA ARG A 188 -11.81 8.94 8.86
C ARG A 188 -11.52 9.77 10.09
N THR A 189 -11.28 11.07 9.91
CA THR A 189 -11.04 11.99 11.04
C THR A 189 -12.36 12.46 11.63
N ALA A 190 -12.62 12.10 12.89
CA ALA A 190 -13.72 12.64 13.66
C ALA A 190 -13.49 14.10 14.06
N LYS A 191 -14.56 14.89 14.06
CA LYS A 191 -14.58 16.27 14.57
C LYS A 191 -14.70 16.25 16.09
N PRO A 192 -14.19 17.28 16.81
CA PRO A 192 -14.19 17.29 18.28
C PRO A 192 -15.56 17.04 18.91
N TYR A 193 -16.64 17.60 18.33
CA TYR A 193 -18.00 17.45 18.86
C TYR A 193 -18.61 16.06 18.62
N GLN A 194 -18.00 15.22 17.78
CA GLN A 194 -18.43 13.84 17.54
C GLN A 194 -17.81 12.87 18.55
N ILE A 195 -16.80 13.32 19.30
CA ILE A 195 -16.08 12.51 20.27
C ILE A 195 -16.73 12.66 21.64
N VAL A 196 -17.08 11.52 22.24
CA VAL A 196 -17.81 11.42 23.51
C VAL A 196 -17.09 10.46 24.47
N GLU A 197 -17.52 10.45 25.73
CA GLU A 197 -16.95 9.57 26.76
C GLU A 197 -17.38 8.11 26.59
N ASN A 198 -18.55 7.84 25.97
CA ASN A 198 -19.08 6.50 25.71
C ASN A 198 -19.75 6.45 24.32
N GLY A 199 -19.53 5.38 23.56
CA GLY A 199 -20.05 5.22 22.20
C GLY A 199 -19.31 4.12 21.45
N ILE A 200 -19.18 4.22 20.13
CA ILE A 200 -18.38 3.27 19.34
C ILE A 200 -16.87 3.61 19.48
N PRO A 201 -16.02 2.64 19.86
CA PRO A 201 -14.57 2.83 19.97
C PRO A 201 -13.94 3.49 18.74
N TYR A 202 -13.17 4.56 18.94
CA TYR A 202 -12.47 5.29 17.88
C TYR A 202 -10.96 5.03 17.96
N LEU A 203 -10.46 4.13 17.12
CA LEU A 203 -9.07 3.68 17.15
C LEU A 203 -8.11 4.71 16.56
N ARG A 204 -7.02 4.98 17.29
CA ARG A 204 -5.89 5.81 16.86
C ARG A 204 -4.60 4.99 16.86
N GLY A 205 -3.54 5.52 16.24
CA GLY A 205 -2.23 4.85 16.19
C GLY A 205 -1.63 4.50 17.55
N ARG A 206 -2.03 5.17 18.63
CA ARG A 206 -1.62 4.83 20.02
C ARG A 206 -2.20 3.50 20.51
N ASN A 207 -3.34 3.09 19.95
CA ASN A 207 -4.04 1.87 20.32
C ASN A 207 -3.44 0.63 19.65
N LEU A 208 -2.51 0.79 18.70
CA LEU A 208 -1.82 -0.35 18.08
C LEU A 208 -0.53 -0.67 18.84
N GLN A 209 -0.41 -1.89 19.37
CA GLN A 209 0.81 -2.37 20.04
C GLN A 209 1.03 -3.86 19.78
N ASN A 210 2.25 -4.22 19.36
CA ASN A 210 2.70 -5.61 19.22
C ASN A 210 1.71 -6.51 18.45
N GLY A 211 1.19 -6.04 17.31
CA GLY A 211 0.26 -6.82 16.50
C GLY A 211 -1.19 -6.82 17.01
N LYS A 212 -1.50 -6.14 18.12
CA LYS A 212 -2.82 -6.14 18.77
C LYS A 212 -3.37 -4.74 18.97
N ILE A 213 -4.69 -4.67 19.11
CA ILE A 213 -5.38 -3.47 19.56
C ILE A 213 -5.37 -3.45 21.10
N THR A 214 -5.16 -2.26 21.65
CA THR A 214 -5.07 -1.99 23.09
C THR A 214 -6.18 -1.02 23.51
N ALA A 215 -6.31 -0.81 24.82
CA ALA A 215 -7.37 0.00 25.43
C ALA A 215 -7.67 1.31 24.68
N VAL A 216 -8.97 1.58 24.51
CA VAL A 216 -9.51 2.73 23.78
C VAL A 216 -10.12 3.73 24.76
N ASN A 217 -9.83 5.02 24.56
CA ASN A 217 -10.29 6.10 25.44
C ASN A 217 -11.10 7.16 24.69
N ASP A 218 -11.24 7.04 23.36
CA ASP A 218 -12.03 7.96 22.55
C ASP A 218 -13.16 7.18 21.89
N TYR A 219 -14.37 7.73 21.88
CA TYR A 219 -15.55 7.09 21.33
C TYR A 219 -16.30 8.04 20.40
N ILE A 220 -16.95 7.51 19.37
CA ILE A 220 -17.86 8.26 18.49
C ILE A 220 -19.29 8.07 18.99
N SER A 221 -20.04 9.18 19.08
CA SER A 221 -21.47 9.16 19.41
C SER A 221 -22.24 8.33 18.40
N GLU A 222 -23.19 7.52 18.87
CA GLU A 222 -24.01 6.64 18.02
C GLU A 222 -24.74 7.41 16.92
N GLU A 223 -25.09 8.67 17.18
CA GLU A 223 -25.78 9.56 16.22
C GLU A 223 -24.97 9.86 14.95
N TYR A 224 -23.64 9.74 15.01
CA TYR A 224 -22.75 10.03 13.86
C TYR A 224 -22.21 8.75 13.20
N VAL A 225 -22.58 7.55 13.65
CA VAL A 225 -21.98 6.29 13.19
C VAL A 225 -22.15 6.08 11.69
N GLU A 226 -23.28 6.51 11.12
CA GLU A 226 -23.51 6.45 9.67
C GLU A 226 -22.45 7.23 8.88
N GLU A 227 -21.89 8.32 9.43
CA GLU A 227 -20.81 9.08 8.79
C GLU A 227 -19.48 8.31 8.71
N PHE A 228 -19.33 7.24 9.50
CA PHE A 228 -18.13 6.41 9.61
C PHE A 228 -18.35 4.98 9.10
N ALA A 229 -19.49 4.70 8.46
CA ALA A 229 -19.83 3.35 8.02
C ALA A 229 -18.79 2.73 7.07
N ASP A 230 -18.11 3.55 6.27
CA ASP A 230 -17.06 3.12 5.33
C ASP A 230 -15.72 2.79 6.01
N VAL A 231 -15.56 3.12 7.29
CA VAL A 231 -14.34 2.90 8.08
C VAL A 231 -14.61 2.14 9.37
N LEU A 232 -15.78 1.48 9.44
CA LEU A 232 -16.09 0.52 10.49
C LEU A 232 -15.25 -0.74 10.27
N LEU A 233 -14.67 -1.23 11.35
CA LEU A 233 -13.78 -2.37 11.32
C LEU A 233 -14.56 -3.68 11.25
N GLU A 234 -13.97 -4.65 10.58
CA GLU A 234 -14.44 -6.03 10.46
C GLU A 234 -13.40 -6.98 11.07
N GLU A 235 -13.84 -8.16 11.50
CA GLU A 235 -12.93 -9.17 12.03
C GLU A 235 -11.96 -9.62 10.93
N GLY A 236 -10.68 -9.73 11.27
CA GLY A 236 -9.62 -10.05 10.31
C GLY A 236 -9.01 -8.82 9.62
N ASP A 237 -9.57 -7.62 9.79
CA ASP A 237 -8.94 -6.40 9.27
C ASP A 237 -7.52 -6.22 9.82
N ILE A 238 -6.57 -5.87 8.95
CA ILE A 238 -5.22 -5.51 9.35
C ILE A 238 -5.10 -3.99 9.37
N ILE A 239 -4.81 -3.42 10.53
CA ILE A 239 -4.70 -1.98 10.73
C ILE A 239 -3.25 -1.55 10.66
N LEU A 240 -2.96 -0.63 9.76
CA LEU A 240 -1.65 -0.01 9.59
C LEU A 240 -1.69 1.46 10.02
N GLN A 241 -0.72 1.88 10.84
CA GLN A 241 -0.54 3.28 11.16
C GLN A 241 -0.02 4.06 9.93
N LYS A 242 -0.79 5.08 9.50
CA LYS A 242 -0.49 5.90 8.31
C LYS A 242 0.70 6.84 8.48
N HIS A 243 0.89 7.33 9.70
CA HIS A 243 1.88 8.36 10.04
C HIS A 243 2.92 7.77 11.00
N PHE A 244 4.17 8.23 10.90
CA PHE A 244 5.35 7.84 11.71
C PHE A 244 6.06 6.54 11.28
N GLY A 245 7.39 6.59 11.25
CA GLY A 245 8.29 5.55 10.71
C GLY A 245 8.41 4.24 11.51
N TYR A 246 7.47 3.99 12.42
CA TYR A 246 7.35 2.72 13.15
C TYR A 246 6.33 1.77 12.51
N HIS A 247 5.47 2.26 11.59
CA HIS A 247 4.48 1.48 10.83
C HIS A 247 3.81 0.40 11.67
N LYS A 248 3.21 0.80 12.80
CA LYS A 248 2.57 -0.15 13.69
C LYS A 248 1.46 -0.89 12.96
N ILE A 249 1.44 -2.20 13.12
CA ILE A 249 0.45 -3.10 12.54
C ILE A 249 -0.29 -3.80 13.66
N ALA A 250 -1.60 -3.98 13.52
CA ALA A 250 -2.40 -4.85 14.37
C ALA A 250 -3.45 -5.61 13.55
N LYS A 251 -3.86 -6.79 14.01
CA LYS A 251 -5.00 -7.51 13.46
C LYS A 251 -6.23 -7.28 14.34
N VAL A 252 -7.38 -7.03 13.71
CA VAL A 252 -8.68 -6.89 14.38
C VAL A 252 -9.24 -8.27 14.68
N THR A 253 -9.67 -8.47 15.92
CA THR A 253 -10.38 -9.67 16.38
C THR A 253 -11.82 -9.32 16.73
N SER A 254 -12.69 -10.32 16.86
CA SER A 254 -14.06 -10.14 17.36
C SER A 254 -14.16 -9.38 18.69
N ASN A 255 -13.15 -9.46 19.57
CA ASN A 255 -13.12 -8.71 20.84
C ASN A 255 -12.86 -7.21 20.66
N ASP A 256 -12.36 -6.79 19.51
CA ASP A 256 -12.05 -5.40 19.20
C ASP A 256 -13.25 -4.68 18.54
N LEU A 257 -14.35 -5.40 18.28
CA LEU A 257 -15.51 -4.92 17.55
C LEU A 257 -16.69 -4.58 18.49
N PRO A 258 -17.53 -3.59 18.12
CA PRO A 258 -17.39 -2.70 16.97
C PRO A 258 -16.30 -1.63 17.20
N ALA A 259 -15.65 -1.16 16.14
CA ALA A 259 -14.67 -0.09 16.23
C ALA A 259 -14.53 0.69 14.91
N ILE A 260 -14.09 1.94 14.99
CA ILE A 260 -13.90 2.86 13.87
C ILE A 260 -12.41 3.19 13.71
N ALA A 261 -11.89 3.13 12.48
CA ALA A 261 -10.53 3.57 12.18
C ALA A 261 -10.44 5.09 12.02
N SER A 262 -9.60 5.75 12.83
CA SER A 262 -9.32 7.18 12.67
C SER A 262 -8.54 7.50 11.39
N GLY A 263 -8.56 8.76 10.96
CA GLY A 263 -7.85 9.25 9.76
C GLY A 263 -6.33 9.06 9.75
N GLY A 264 -5.74 8.72 10.90
CA GLY A 264 -4.33 8.35 11.02
C GLY A 264 -4.04 6.86 10.81
N LEU A 265 -5.06 6.06 10.47
CA LEU A 265 -5.00 4.62 10.24
C LEU A 265 -5.39 4.29 8.80
N ILE A 266 -4.93 3.13 8.35
CA ILE A 266 -5.31 2.50 7.10
C ILE A 266 -5.80 1.11 7.45
N ILE A 267 -6.93 0.72 6.88
CA ILE A 267 -7.49 -0.63 6.97
C ILE A 267 -7.01 -1.38 5.73
N ILE A 268 -6.43 -2.56 5.95
CA ILE A 268 -6.05 -3.53 4.93
C ILE A 268 -6.97 -4.74 5.13
N ARG A 269 -7.98 -4.86 4.27
CA ARG A 269 -8.99 -5.91 4.36
C ARG A 269 -8.74 -6.95 3.28
N THR A 270 -8.30 -8.15 3.66
CA THR A 270 -7.84 -9.15 2.71
C THR A 270 -8.96 -9.74 1.88
N PHE A 271 -8.65 -10.05 0.62
CA PHE A 271 -9.46 -10.89 -0.25
C PHE A 271 -8.55 -11.77 -1.10
N GLY A 272 -8.93 -13.04 -1.29
CA GLY A 272 -8.12 -13.98 -2.09
C GLY A 272 -6.85 -14.49 -1.41
N VAL A 273 -6.51 -14.01 -0.22
CA VAL A 273 -5.53 -14.60 0.72
C VAL A 273 -6.13 -14.59 2.13
N ALA A 274 -5.68 -15.49 2.99
CA ALA A 274 -6.06 -15.47 4.41
C ALA A 274 -5.48 -14.23 5.10
N GLU A 275 -6.28 -13.58 5.95
CA GLU A 275 -5.86 -12.46 6.79
C GLU A 275 -4.64 -12.82 7.63
N ASP A 276 -4.60 -14.05 8.16
CA ASP A 276 -3.49 -14.55 8.96
C ASP A 276 -2.21 -14.67 8.15
N TYR A 277 -2.30 -15.15 6.91
CA TYR A 277 -1.13 -15.19 6.03
C TYR A 277 -0.55 -13.79 5.83
N LEU A 278 -1.39 -12.83 5.44
CA LEU A 278 -0.91 -11.48 5.18
C LEU A 278 -0.38 -10.83 6.45
N PHE A 279 -1.09 -10.98 7.58
CA PHE A 279 -0.68 -10.44 8.86
C PHE A 279 0.66 -11.02 9.33
N THR A 280 0.82 -12.35 9.28
CA THR A 280 2.08 -13.02 9.65
C THR A 280 3.20 -12.62 8.70
N TYR A 281 2.96 -12.52 7.39
CA TYR A 281 3.96 -12.00 6.46
C TYR A 281 4.40 -10.58 6.85
N LEU A 282 3.45 -9.66 7.05
CA LEU A 282 3.72 -8.25 7.37
C LEU A 282 4.41 -8.06 8.73
N THR A 283 4.27 -9.00 9.66
CA THR A 283 4.81 -8.92 11.04
C THR A 283 6.01 -9.82 11.29
N SER A 284 6.25 -10.85 10.47
CA SER A 284 7.44 -11.71 10.52
C SER A 284 8.73 -10.90 10.30
N GLU A 285 9.85 -11.33 10.87
CA GLU A 285 11.13 -10.63 10.74
C GLU A 285 11.51 -10.35 9.27
N THR A 286 11.40 -11.38 8.42
CA THR A 286 11.74 -11.28 7.01
C THR A 286 10.70 -10.49 6.22
N GLY A 287 9.42 -10.83 6.34
CA GLY A 287 8.35 -10.16 5.57
C GLY A 287 8.14 -8.71 6.01
N ASN A 288 8.28 -8.39 7.30
CA ASN A 288 8.28 -7.02 7.81
C ASN A 288 9.46 -6.22 7.25
N THR A 289 10.65 -6.81 7.19
CA THR A 289 11.83 -6.15 6.59
C THR A 289 11.57 -5.82 5.12
N ILE A 290 11.05 -6.78 4.36
CA ILE A 290 10.69 -6.57 2.95
C ILE A 290 9.61 -5.50 2.79
N PHE A 291 8.54 -5.60 3.57
CA PHE A 291 7.43 -4.65 3.56
C PHE A 291 7.89 -3.23 3.92
N ARG A 292 8.62 -3.05 5.02
CA ARG A 292 9.15 -1.76 5.44
C ARG A 292 10.13 -1.15 4.43
N ASN A 293 10.95 -1.98 3.79
CA ASN A 293 11.83 -1.52 2.72
C ASN A 293 11.05 -0.98 1.52
N GLN A 294 9.94 -1.63 1.15
CA GLN A 294 9.05 -1.12 0.12
C GLN A 294 8.31 0.15 0.57
N LEU A 295 7.82 0.21 1.81
CA LEU A 295 7.22 1.41 2.40
C LEU A 295 8.17 2.60 2.36
N HIS A 296 9.43 2.43 2.75
CA HIS A 296 10.44 3.50 2.72
C HIS A 296 10.67 4.12 1.33
N ARG A 297 10.38 3.40 0.24
CA ARG A 297 10.47 3.94 -1.14
C ARG A 297 9.28 4.84 -1.51
N ILE A 298 8.13 4.60 -0.87
CA ILE A 298 6.87 5.29 -1.15
C ILE A 298 6.47 6.27 -0.04
N GLU A 299 7.22 6.32 1.05
CA GLU A 299 7.02 7.31 2.11
C GLU A 299 7.28 8.72 1.58
N HIS A 300 6.30 9.60 1.79
CA HIS A 300 6.41 11.03 1.46
C HIS A 300 6.61 11.86 2.71
N GLY A 301 7.19 13.05 2.53
CA GLY A 301 7.41 14.00 3.63
C GLY A 301 8.69 13.70 4.42
N THR A 302 9.16 14.68 5.18
CA THR A 302 10.50 14.63 5.77
C THR A 302 10.50 14.75 7.29
N VAL A 303 9.54 15.49 7.88
CA VAL A 303 9.35 15.58 9.34
C VAL A 303 8.43 14.46 9.79
N VAL A 304 7.25 14.37 9.16
CA VAL A 304 6.28 13.31 9.35
C VAL A 304 6.19 12.57 8.04
N ARG A 305 6.79 11.37 8.01
CA ARG A 305 6.63 10.48 6.87
C ARG A 305 5.20 9.94 6.86
N SER A 306 4.54 10.01 5.71
CA SER A 306 3.22 9.44 5.52
C SER A 306 3.17 8.59 4.26
N ILE A 307 2.38 7.52 4.35
CA ILE A 307 2.09 6.65 3.22
C ILE A 307 0.77 7.12 2.59
N CYS A 308 0.79 7.41 1.28
CA CYS A 308 -0.42 7.66 0.52
C CYS A 308 -1.07 6.32 0.15
N LEU A 309 -2.41 6.26 0.16
CA LEU A 309 -3.16 5.03 -0.17
C LEU A 309 -2.80 4.52 -1.58
N SER A 310 -2.62 5.43 -2.55
CA SER A 310 -2.24 5.11 -3.93
C SER A 310 -0.94 4.32 -4.02
N ASP A 311 0.02 4.62 -3.15
CA ASP A 311 1.33 4.00 -3.23
C ASP A 311 1.36 2.68 -2.44
N LEU A 312 0.65 2.63 -1.31
CA LEU A 312 0.48 1.40 -0.52
C LEU A 312 -0.15 0.28 -1.37
N ARG A 313 -1.09 0.64 -2.25
CA ARG A 313 -1.73 -0.28 -3.20
C ARG A 313 -0.73 -1.02 -4.10
N SER A 314 0.40 -0.39 -4.42
CA SER A 314 1.43 -0.94 -5.32
C SER A 314 2.49 -1.82 -4.62
N ILE A 315 2.43 -1.91 -3.28
CA ILE A 315 3.34 -2.77 -2.52
C ILE A 315 3.22 -4.20 -3.01
N ARG A 316 4.36 -4.85 -3.26
CA ARG A 316 4.40 -6.24 -3.71
C ARG A 316 4.38 -7.16 -2.50
N VAL A 317 3.44 -8.08 -2.50
CA VAL A 317 3.32 -9.14 -1.52
C VAL A 317 3.55 -10.47 -2.24
N PRO A 318 4.51 -11.30 -1.78
CA PRO A 318 4.65 -12.66 -2.27
C PRO A 318 3.33 -13.41 -2.11
N VAL A 319 2.95 -14.18 -3.12
CA VAL A 319 1.79 -15.06 -3.03
C VAL A 319 2.28 -16.46 -3.37
N PHE A 320 2.11 -17.37 -2.41
CA PHE A 320 2.51 -18.76 -2.56
C PHE A 320 1.30 -19.64 -2.89
N ASP A 321 1.52 -20.94 -3.08
CA ASP A 321 0.41 -21.88 -3.13
C ASP A 321 -0.34 -21.91 -1.79
N LYS A 322 -1.58 -22.40 -1.81
CA LYS A 322 -2.46 -22.41 -0.65
C LYS A 322 -1.85 -23.16 0.55
N ALA A 323 -1.21 -24.30 0.33
CA ALA A 323 -0.65 -25.10 1.42
C ALA A 323 0.52 -24.36 2.11
N THR A 324 1.34 -23.65 1.32
CA THR A 324 2.40 -22.79 1.84
C THR A 324 1.85 -21.59 2.60
N MET A 325 0.82 -20.90 2.07
CA MET A 325 0.19 -19.78 2.77
C MET A 325 -0.50 -20.22 4.07
N ASP A 326 -1.17 -21.37 4.06
CA ASP A 326 -1.78 -21.99 5.25
C ASP A 326 -0.72 -22.44 6.28
N SER A 327 0.47 -22.81 5.83
CA SER A 327 1.59 -23.14 6.74
C SER A 327 2.17 -21.87 7.37
N ILE A 328 2.26 -20.78 6.59
CA ILE A 328 2.74 -19.48 7.06
C ILE A 328 1.73 -18.83 8.01
N SER A 329 0.42 -18.92 7.76
CA SER A 329 -0.59 -18.42 8.70
C SER A 329 -0.55 -19.14 10.05
N ARG A 330 -0.11 -20.41 10.06
CA ARG A 330 0.03 -21.24 11.25
C ARG A 330 1.43 -21.19 11.87
N ILE A 331 2.37 -20.37 11.37
CA ILE A 331 3.72 -20.28 11.94
C ILE A 331 3.69 -19.89 13.42
N ASP A 332 2.70 -19.10 13.84
CA ASP A 332 2.51 -18.74 15.25
C ASP A 332 1.71 -19.79 16.05
N GLU A 333 1.03 -20.73 15.38
CA GLU A 333 0.32 -21.86 16.00
C GLU A 333 1.20 -23.11 16.18
N VAL A 334 2.31 -23.21 15.44
CA VAL A 334 3.28 -24.30 15.58
C VAL A 334 4.32 -23.91 16.62
N GLY A 335 4.01 -24.26 17.87
CA GLY A 335 5.03 -24.39 18.92
C GLY A 335 6.23 -25.19 18.38
N ILE A 336 7.42 -24.75 18.83
CA ILE A 336 8.82 -25.07 18.48
C ILE A 336 9.18 -26.56 18.23
N ASP A 337 8.25 -27.51 18.34
CA ASP A 337 8.55 -28.93 18.47
C ASP A 337 8.33 -29.78 17.19
N LYS A 338 7.90 -29.22 16.05
CA LYS A 338 7.51 -30.05 14.87
C LYS A 338 8.21 -29.80 13.53
N LEU A 339 9.14 -28.85 13.42
CA LEU A 339 9.74 -28.44 12.12
C LEU A 339 11.14 -29.04 11.85
N SER A 340 11.36 -30.32 12.13
CA SER A 340 12.63 -31.02 11.81
C SER A 340 12.54 -32.07 10.69
N SER A 341 11.38 -32.28 10.04
CA SER A 341 11.23 -33.43 9.15
C SER A 341 10.68 -33.19 7.75
N VAL A 342 10.30 -31.98 7.33
CA VAL A 342 9.63 -31.80 6.03
C VAL A 342 10.07 -30.54 5.29
N VAL A 343 11.28 -30.55 4.74
CA VAL A 343 11.59 -29.70 3.57
C VAL A 343 12.44 -30.51 2.60
N SER A 344 11.80 -31.18 1.63
CA SER A 344 12.43 -31.43 0.33
C SER A 344 11.38 -31.54 -0.78
N LYS A 345 11.64 -30.77 -1.84
CA LYS A 345 11.04 -30.79 -3.20
C LYS A 345 9.79 -29.92 -3.40
N LEU A 346 9.91 -28.85 -4.21
CA LEU A 346 9.54 -28.80 -5.64
C LEU A 346 9.58 -27.37 -6.23
N ASP A 347 9.68 -27.31 -7.56
CA ASP A 347 10.14 -26.24 -8.46
C ASP A 347 9.02 -25.75 -9.44
N PHE A 348 9.08 -24.46 -9.84
CA PHE A 348 8.72 -23.75 -11.11
C PHE A 348 7.28 -23.55 -11.74
N THR A 349 6.97 -22.26 -12.04
CA THR A 349 6.42 -21.56 -13.27
C THR A 349 4.95 -21.52 -13.81
N SER A 350 4.43 -20.27 -14.00
CA SER A 350 3.94 -19.59 -15.27
C SER A 350 2.54 -18.89 -15.29
N LYS A 351 2.28 -18.05 -16.32
CA LYS A 351 1.67 -16.67 -16.38
C LYS A 351 0.32 -16.48 -17.16
N GLN A 352 -0.39 -15.34 -16.86
CA GLN A 352 -1.23 -14.39 -17.71
C GLN A 352 -2.59 -14.84 -18.33
N SER A 353 -3.64 -14.04 -18.67
CA SER A 353 -4.11 -12.61 -18.65
C SER A 353 -5.63 -12.57 -19.06
N PHE A 354 -6.40 -11.43 -18.98
CA PHE A 354 -7.58 -10.97 -19.83
C PHE A 354 -8.70 -10.18 -19.06
N ASN A 355 -9.43 -9.23 -19.67
CA ASN A 355 -10.44 -8.38 -18.97
C ASN A 355 -11.77 -7.95 -19.66
N ALA A 356 -12.17 -8.37 -20.87
CA ALA A 356 -13.54 -8.13 -21.40
C ALA A 356 -14.27 -9.42 -21.84
N ASP A 357 -13.49 -10.41 -22.26
CA ASP A 357 -13.85 -11.83 -22.15
C ASP A 357 -14.09 -12.25 -20.69
N ARG A 358 -13.69 -11.45 -19.71
CA ARG A 358 -13.71 -11.79 -18.28
C ARG A 358 -15.07 -12.23 -17.80
N GLN A 359 -16.14 -11.46 -18.02
CA GLN A 359 -17.44 -11.81 -17.43
C GLN A 359 -18.06 -13.05 -18.10
N ARG A 360 -17.97 -13.17 -19.44
CA ARG A 360 -18.38 -14.39 -20.16
C ARG A 360 -17.50 -15.59 -19.80
N SER A 361 -16.21 -15.37 -19.62
CA SER A 361 -15.25 -16.37 -19.14
C SER A 361 -15.55 -16.78 -17.71
N HIS A 362 -15.94 -15.86 -16.82
CA HIS A 362 -16.32 -16.17 -15.44
C HIS A 362 -17.57 -17.02 -15.38
N ILE A 363 -18.63 -16.64 -16.12
CA ILE A 363 -19.83 -17.48 -16.22
C ILE A 363 -19.48 -18.85 -16.80
N SER A 364 -18.67 -18.91 -17.86
CA SER A 364 -18.24 -20.18 -18.46
C SER A 364 -17.37 -21.03 -17.51
N ASN A 365 -16.50 -20.40 -16.73
CA ASN A 365 -15.63 -21.06 -15.75
C ASN A 365 -16.45 -21.57 -14.59
N THR A 366 -17.37 -20.76 -14.04
CA THR A 366 -18.31 -21.17 -12.99
C THR A 366 -19.13 -22.38 -13.42
N ILE A 367 -19.68 -22.38 -14.64
CA ILE A 367 -20.39 -23.55 -15.19
C ILE A 367 -19.48 -24.76 -15.30
N THR A 368 -18.27 -24.60 -15.86
CA THR A 368 -17.29 -25.69 -15.98
C THR A 368 -16.96 -26.28 -14.61
N SER A 369 -16.81 -25.43 -13.60
CA SER A 369 -16.50 -25.84 -12.23
C SER A 369 -17.68 -26.55 -11.57
N LEU A 370 -18.93 -26.08 -11.77
CA LEU A 370 -20.14 -26.76 -11.31
C LEU A 370 -20.29 -28.14 -11.97
N ILE A 371 -20.06 -28.26 -13.28
CA ILE A 371 -20.12 -29.56 -13.96
C ILE A 371 -19.07 -30.52 -13.40
N LYS A 372 -17.83 -30.04 -13.19
CA LYS A 372 -16.76 -30.82 -12.55
C LYS A 372 -17.10 -31.24 -11.12
N SER A 373 -17.88 -30.44 -10.38
CA SER A 373 -18.34 -30.78 -9.03
C SER A 373 -19.54 -31.74 -9.01
N GLY A 374 -20.01 -32.19 -10.18
CA GLY A 374 -21.05 -33.23 -10.30
C GLY A 374 -22.41 -32.72 -10.75
N TRP A 375 -22.53 -31.46 -11.19
CA TRP A 375 -23.75 -30.97 -11.84
C TRP A 375 -23.88 -31.51 -13.26
N ASN A 376 -25.11 -31.82 -13.69
CA ASN A 376 -25.39 -32.11 -15.10
C ASN A 376 -25.61 -30.80 -15.86
N ASP A 377 -25.22 -30.75 -17.13
CA ASP A 377 -25.42 -29.57 -18.00
C ASP A 377 -26.87 -29.09 -18.03
N ARG A 378 -27.83 -30.03 -18.04
CA ARG A 378 -29.27 -29.73 -18.06
C ARG A 378 -29.77 -29.05 -16.77
N ASP A 379 -29.02 -29.16 -15.69
CA ASP A 379 -29.39 -28.66 -14.36
C ASP A 379 -28.81 -27.25 -14.10
N VAL A 380 -28.04 -26.68 -15.06
CA VAL A 380 -27.41 -25.35 -14.94
C VAL A 380 -27.88 -24.45 -16.09
N ILE A 381 -28.86 -23.60 -15.81
CA ILE A 381 -29.52 -22.73 -16.81
C ILE A 381 -28.87 -21.34 -16.77
N LYS A 382 -28.46 -20.79 -17.92
CA LYS A 382 -27.93 -19.41 -18.02
C LYS A 382 -29.03 -18.40 -18.29
N ASP A 383 -28.81 -17.15 -17.85
CA ASP A 383 -29.66 -16.00 -18.17
C ASP A 383 -31.15 -16.25 -17.87
N ALA A 384 -31.44 -16.95 -16.77
CA ALA A 384 -32.79 -17.36 -16.43
C ALA A 384 -33.64 -16.16 -16.01
N GLU A 385 -34.73 -15.90 -16.75
CA GLU A 385 -35.73 -14.91 -16.35
C GLU A 385 -36.54 -15.41 -15.15
N VAL A 386 -36.47 -14.69 -14.04
CA VAL A 386 -37.26 -14.92 -12.82
C VAL A 386 -38.28 -13.77 -12.70
N SER A 387 -39.57 -14.05 -12.96
CA SER A 387 -40.63 -13.01 -13.07
C SER A 387 -41.76 -13.19 -12.07
N LYS A 388 -42.25 -12.11 -11.43
CA LYS A 388 -43.38 -12.15 -10.47
C LYS A 388 -44.64 -11.80 -11.22
N ASP A 389 -45.78 -12.39 -10.88
CA ASP A 389 -47.08 -11.84 -11.31
C ASP A 389 -47.15 -10.35 -10.91
N GLY A 390 -46.97 -9.48 -11.90
CA GLY A 390 -47.07 -8.03 -11.78
C GLY A 390 -45.85 -7.27 -11.21
N ALA A 391 -44.66 -7.88 -11.02
CA ALA A 391 -43.45 -7.12 -10.62
C ALA A 391 -42.22 -7.34 -11.52
N ARG A 392 -41.20 -6.47 -11.36
CA ARG A 392 -39.98 -6.39 -12.19
C ARG A 392 -39.33 -7.76 -12.39
N LYS A 393 -39.03 -8.09 -13.66
CA LYS A 393 -38.25 -9.26 -14.05
C LYS A 393 -36.81 -9.13 -13.54
N MET A 394 -36.29 -10.18 -12.90
CA MET A 394 -34.87 -10.32 -12.60
C MET A 394 -34.27 -11.37 -13.54
N ILE A 395 -33.08 -11.11 -14.08
CA ILE A 395 -32.32 -12.10 -14.86
C ILE A 395 -31.16 -12.52 -13.96
N ALA A 396 -31.13 -13.78 -13.54
CA ALA A 396 -30.00 -14.34 -12.80
C ALA A 396 -28.92 -14.80 -13.79
N ASP A 397 -27.65 -14.63 -13.44
CA ASP A 397 -26.54 -15.10 -14.28
C ASP A 397 -26.62 -16.62 -14.50
N LEU A 398 -26.93 -17.40 -13.44
CA LEU A 398 -27.26 -18.82 -13.53
C LEU A 398 -28.43 -19.22 -12.61
N LEU A 399 -29.11 -20.30 -12.98
CA LEU A 399 -30.12 -21.00 -12.19
C LEU A 399 -29.78 -22.48 -12.11
N LEU A 400 -29.67 -23.00 -10.88
CA LEU A 400 -29.44 -24.41 -10.58
C LEU A 400 -30.76 -25.13 -10.34
N MET A 401 -30.92 -26.30 -10.96
CA MET A 401 -32.13 -27.12 -10.89
C MET A 401 -31.88 -28.44 -10.15
N ASP A 402 -32.81 -28.82 -9.29
CA ASP A 402 -32.91 -30.19 -8.78
C ASP A 402 -34.12 -30.89 -9.38
N ASN A 403 -33.88 -31.70 -10.41
CA ASN A 403 -34.90 -32.25 -11.29
C ASN A 403 -35.70 -31.09 -11.94
N ASP A 404 -37.01 -31.03 -11.73
CA ASP A 404 -37.88 -29.99 -12.28
C ASP A 404 -38.06 -28.78 -11.36
N ASN A 405 -37.36 -28.73 -10.22
CA ASN A 405 -37.50 -27.67 -9.22
C ASN A 405 -36.27 -26.75 -9.17
N PRO A 406 -36.46 -25.42 -9.20
CA PRO A 406 -35.40 -24.45 -8.94
C PRO A 406 -34.76 -24.64 -7.55
N LEU A 407 -33.45 -24.87 -7.49
CA LEU A 407 -32.71 -25.10 -6.25
C LEU A 407 -31.94 -23.88 -5.78
N ALA A 408 -31.24 -23.19 -6.69
CA ALA A 408 -30.47 -22.01 -6.34
C ALA A 408 -30.33 -21.02 -7.50
N ILE A 409 -30.32 -19.72 -7.21
CA ILE A 409 -29.83 -18.71 -8.15
C ILE A 409 -28.35 -18.45 -7.91
N ILE A 410 -27.60 -18.18 -8.98
CA ILE A 410 -26.21 -17.75 -8.89
C ILE A 410 -26.05 -16.41 -9.60
N GLU A 411 -25.47 -15.46 -8.89
CA GLU A 411 -24.96 -14.21 -9.47
C GLU A 411 -23.44 -14.37 -9.64
N VAL A 412 -22.94 -14.22 -10.88
CA VAL A 412 -21.53 -14.36 -11.19
C VAL A 412 -20.88 -12.99 -11.28
N LYS A 413 -19.90 -12.74 -10.42
CA LYS A 413 -19.19 -11.47 -10.31
C LYS A 413 -17.69 -11.70 -10.42
N ASP A 414 -16.99 -10.70 -10.94
CA ASP A 414 -15.52 -10.74 -11.08
C ASP A 414 -14.82 -10.35 -9.77
N HIS A 415 -15.45 -9.51 -8.95
CA HIS A 415 -14.98 -9.07 -7.63
C HIS A 415 -16.13 -8.51 -6.77
N LEU A 416 -15.96 -8.42 -5.44
CA LEU A 416 -17.01 -7.98 -4.51
C LEU A 416 -17.49 -6.54 -4.75
N LEU A 417 -16.63 -5.63 -5.23
CA LEU A 417 -17.05 -4.25 -5.56
C LEU A 417 -18.03 -4.17 -6.74
N SER A 418 -18.16 -5.25 -7.54
CA SER A 418 -19.19 -5.36 -8.58
C SER A 418 -20.55 -5.82 -8.04
N VAL A 419 -20.60 -6.26 -6.78
CA VAL A 419 -21.83 -6.58 -6.07
C VAL A 419 -22.45 -5.27 -5.61
N LYS A 420 -23.64 -4.95 -6.14
CA LYS A 420 -24.35 -3.75 -5.72
C LYS A 420 -24.76 -3.90 -4.25
N PRO A 421 -24.62 -2.87 -3.39
CA PRO A 421 -24.99 -2.97 -1.97
C PRO A 421 -26.44 -3.40 -1.72
N ASN A 422 -27.35 -3.13 -2.67
CA ASN A 422 -28.75 -3.54 -2.60
C ASN A 422 -29.00 -5.00 -3.04
N TRP A 423 -27.99 -5.73 -3.53
CA TRP A 423 -28.08 -7.13 -3.93
C TRP A 423 -28.50 -8.01 -2.75
N MET A 424 -27.94 -7.75 -1.56
CA MET A 424 -28.33 -8.45 -0.32
C MET A 424 -29.80 -8.23 0.04
N PHE A 425 -30.32 -7.01 -0.18
CA PHE A 425 -31.73 -6.71 0.02
C PHE A 425 -32.62 -7.43 -1.00
N GLN A 426 -32.19 -7.49 -2.27
CA GLN A 426 -32.89 -8.21 -3.34
C GLN A 426 -32.93 -9.72 -3.07
N ILE A 427 -31.85 -10.30 -2.57
CA ILE A 427 -31.77 -11.71 -2.18
C ILE A 427 -32.71 -12.03 -1.03
N LYS A 428 -32.69 -11.23 0.04
CA LYS A 428 -33.62 -11.43 1.17
C LYS A 428 -35.08 -11.34 0.72
N GLU A 429 -35.42 -10.39 -0.14
CA GLU A 429 -36.78 -10.26 -0.70
C GLU A 429 -37.19 -11.50 -1.52
N LEU A 430 -36.26 -12.11 -2.25
CA LEU A 430 -36.49 -13.36 -3.01
C LEU A 430 -36.67 -14.57 -2.10
N MET A 431 -35.94 -14.64 -0.99
CA MET A 431 -35.93 -15.77 -0.05
C MET A 431 -37.11 -15.73 0.93
N GLU A 432 -37.62 -14.55 1.30
CA GLU A 432 -38.64 -14.38 2.36
C GLU A 432 -40.10 -14.56 1.88
N LYS A 433 -40.38 -14.59 0.56
CA LYS A 433 -41.78 -14.67 0.07
C LYS A 433 -41.98 -15.67 -1.08
N GLY A 434 -42.60 -16.79 -0.73
CA GLY A 434 -42.90 -17.95 -1.57
C GLY A 434 -43.71 -17.66 -2.82
N LYS A 435 -43.01 -17.45 -3.95
CA LYS A 435 -43.58 -17.65 -5.29
C LYS A 435 -42.64 -18.29 -6.33
N TYR A 436 -41.33 -18.42 -6.03
CA TYR A 436 -40.36 -19.18 -6.86
C TYR A 436 -39.86 -20.48 -6.24
N ASN A 437 -40.10 -20.66 -4.94
CA ASN A 437 -39.60 -21.78 -4.15
C ASN A 437 -38.11 -22.06 -4.37
N ILE A 438 -37.30 -21.01 -4.59
CA ILE A 438 -35.83 -21.11 -4.70
C ILE A 438 -35.28 -20.90 -3.28
N PRO A 439 -34.79 -21.95 -2.62
CA PRO A 439 -34.35 -21.84 -1.23
C PRO A 439 -33.01 -21.10 -1.08
N ILE A 440 -32.16 -21.10 -2.12
CA ILE A 440 -30.75 -20.71 -1.99
C ILE A 440 -30.39 -19.60 -2.99
N ALA A 441 -29.62 -18.62 -2.54
CA ALA A 441 -28.96 -17.64 -3.40
C ALA A 441 -27.43 -17.76 -3.27
N ILE A 442 -26.71 -17.70 -4.39
CA ILE A 442 -25.27 -17.92 -4.41
C ILE A 442 -24.58 -16.72 -5.09
N LEU A 443 -23.61 -16.11 -4.42
CA LEU A 443 -22.63 -15.25 -5.07
C LEU A 443 -21.46 -16.10 -5.55
N ALA A 444 -21.23 -16.17 -6.86
CA ALA A 444 -20.06 -16.83 -7.42
C ALA A 444 -19.03 -15.80 -7.89
N LEU A 445 -17.88 -15.79 -7.23
CA LEU A 445 -16.64 -15.20 -7.72
C LEU A 445 -15.74 -16.33 -8.24
N ASN A 446 -14.66 -16.00 -8.97
CA ASN A 446 -13.79 -16.98 -9.66
C ASN A 446 -13.59 -18.32 -8.93
N ASN A 447 -13.22 -18.29 -7.64
CA ASN A 447 -13.02 -19.46 -6.79
C ASN A 447 -13.65 -19.26 -5.41
N TYR A 448 -14.80 -18.59 -5.34
CA TYR A 448 -15.48 -18.34 -4.09
C TYR A 448 -16.99 -18.35 -4.31
N TYR A 449 -17.68 -19.07 -3.45
CA TYR A 449 -19.12 -19.20 -3.44
C TYR A 449 -19.62 -18.79 -2.06
N GLU A 450 -20.40 -17.72 -2.02
CA GLU A 450 -21.17 -17.33 -0.84
C GLU A 450 -22.60 -17.82 -1.01
N ILE A 451 -23.02 -18.76 -0.18
CA ILE A 451 -24.27 -19.47 -0.29
C ILE A 451 -25.17 -18.99 0.84
N HIS A 452 -26.25 -18.32 0.48
CA HIS A 452 -27.22 -17.76 1.41
C HIS A 452 -28.43 -18.69 1.48
N TYR A 453 -28.75 -19.14 2.68
CA TYR A 453 -29.95 -19.92 2.97
C TYR A 453 -30.58 -19.42 4.28
N GLN A 454 -31.79 -18.89 4.20
CA GLN A 454 -32.45 -18.15 5.29
C GLN A 454 -31.49 -17.08 5.86
N ASP A 455 -31.25 -17.09 7.18
CA ASP A 455 -30.32 -16.18 7.85
C ASP A 455 -28.87 -16.71 7.91
N LYS A 456 -28.59 -17.86 7.29
CA LYS A 456 -27.26 -18.49 7.29
C LYS A 456 -26.50 -18.16 6.01
N VAL A 457 -25.18 -18.02 6.17
CA VAL A 457 -24.23 -17.80 5.08
C VAL A 457 -23.14 -18.84 5.14
N PHE A 458 -22.97 -19.59 4.06
CA PHE A 458 -21.91 -20.58 3.89
C PHE A 458 -20.91 -20.07 2.87
N LYS A 459 -19.63 -20.16 3.20
CA LYS A 459 -18.54 -19.66 2.35
C LYS A 459 -17.66 -20.83 1.97
N GLN A 460 -17.42 -21.00 0.68
CA GLN A 460 -16.58 -22.09 0.20
C GLN A 460 -15.81 -21.71 -1.06
N ILE A 461 -14.68 -22.36 -1.25
CA ILE A 461 -13.80 -22.14 -2.41
C ILE A 461 -14.07 -23.12 -3.56
N GLU A 462 -14.72 -24.24 -3.25
CA GLU A 462 -15.16 -25.22 -4.24
C GLU A 462 -16.60 -24.92 -4.67
N PRO A 463 -16.98 -25.23 -5.92
CA PRO A 463 -18.36 -25.08 -6.38
C PRO A 463 -19.30 -25.97 -5.57
N PRO A 464 -20.47 -25.47 -5.14
CA PRO A 464 -21.40 -26.25 -4.34
C PRO A 464 -21.89 -27.46 -5.11
N THR A 465 -21.81 -28.63 -4.49
CA THR A 465 -22.40 -29.85 -5.05
C THR A 465 -23.91 -29.84 -4.80
N LYS A 466 -24.66 -30.56 -5.64
CA LYS A 466 -26.11 -30.71 -5.46
C LYS A 466 -26.45 -31.32 -4.09
N ASP A 467 -25.67 -32.30 -3.63
CA ASP A 467 -25.88 -32.94 -2.33
C ASP A 467 -25.57 -32.01 -1.15
N PHE A 468 -24.56 -31.14 -1.28
CA PHE A 468 -24.29 -30.12 -0.27
C PHE A 468 -25.45 -29.13 -0.14
N LEU A 469 -25.99 -28.63 -1.25
CA LEU A 469 -27.15 -27.73 -1.22
C LEU A 469 -28.39 -28.41 -0.63
N ARG A 470 -28.59 -29.71 -0.88
CA ARG A 470 -29.66 -30.51 -0.25
C ARG A 470 -29.45 -30.66 1.26
N LEU A 471 -28.21 -30.84 1.71
CA LEU A 471 -27.88 -30.93 3.13
C LEU A 471 -28.23 -29.64 3.87
N ILE A 472 -27.88 -28.48 3.29
CA ILE A 472 -28.24 -27.15 3.80
C ILE A 472 -29.77 -27.05 3.99
N ILE A 473 -30.54 -27.42 2.97
CA ILE A 473 -32.01 -27.37 3.02
C ILE A 473 -32.57 -28.34 4.06
N SER A 474 -31.97 -29.53 4.19
CA SER A 474 -32.43 -30.56 5.13
C SER A 474 -32.06 -30.30 6.60
N GLY A 475 -31.20 -29.31 6.86
CA GLY A 475 -30.72 -28.97 8.22
C GLY A 475 -29.79 -30.01 8.84
N LYS A 476 -29.18 -30.88 8.04
CA LYS A 476 -28.30 -31.99 8.49
C LYS A 476 -26.81 -31.73 8.20
N GLU A 477 -26.34 -30.51 8.41
CA GLU A 477 -24.92 -30.20 8.25
C GLU A 477 -24.12 -30.89 9.36
N GLU A 478 -23.30 -31.90 9.00
CA GLU A 478 -22.23 -32.40 9.87
C GLU A 478 -21.12 -31.35 9.89
N TYR A 479 -20.70 -30.98 11.12
CA TYR A 479 -19.64 -30.01 11.41
C TYR A 479 -18.26 -30.43 10.90
#